data_AF-A0AA90QIW8-F1
#
_entry.id   AF-A0AA90QIW8-F1
#
_cell.length_a   1.000
_cell.length_b   1.000
_cell.length_c   1.000
_cell.angle_alpha   90.00
_cell.angle_beta   90.00
_cell.angle_gamma   90.00
#
_symmetry.space_group_name_H-M   'P 1'
#
loop_
_entity.id
_entity.type
_entity.pdbx_description
1 polymer ?
#
loop_
_entity_poly.entity_id
_entity_poly.type
_entity_poly.pdbx_seq_one_letter_code
_entity_poly.pdbx_strand_id
1 'polypeptide(L)'
;MQLFLFFNDQDRLAASLAIHYDYDRAYVPSMHRVLARIREGEPWQVVAGSTFEGQGSWGNGAAMRAAPLGTFFADDLDMAATQALLSAQVTHAHAEGDAGAVAVALAAVQATRLRGRATLPTPCDFLESVLALLPQSGVRSRIMRAQAIGKVASVQFAVYHVRDRGFLYRRPGDSAGVETQP
;
A
#
# COMPACT_ATOMS: atom_id res chain seq x y z
N MET A 1 -7.20 24.66 9.86
CA MET A 1 -5.95 24.44 10.61
C MET A 1 -5.89 23.10 11.35
N GLN A 2 -7.03 22.47 11.71
CA GLN A 2 -7.06 21.20 12.46
C GLN A 2 -6.70 19.94 11.64
N LEU A 3 -6.93 19.91 10.32
CA LEU A 3 -6.55 18.77 9.45
C LEU A 3 -5.03 18.63 9.26
N PHE A 4 -4.30 19.76 9.29
CA PHE A 4 -2.85 19.81 9.07
C PHE A 4 -2.06 19.11 10.20
N LEU A 5 -2.65 19.02 11.39
CA LEU A 5 -2.05 18.40 12.57
C LEU A 5 -2.33 16.90 12.70
N PHE A 6 -3.18 16.33 11.84
CA PHE A 6 -3.53 14.89 11.93
C PHE A 6 -2.60 14.03 11.08
N PHE A 7 -2.11 14.55 9.95
CA PHE A 7 -1.25 13.79 9.06
C PHE A 7 0.21 13.74 9.52
N ASN A 8 0.67 14.79 10.19
CA ASN A 8 2.06 14.91 10.62
C ASN A 8 2.38 14.27 11.99
N ASP A 9 1.42 13.58 12.59
CA ASP A 9 1.53 12.98 13.92
C ASP A 9 1.15 11.50 13.85
N GLN A 10 2.16 10.65 13.68
CA GLN A 10 2.00 9.19 13.57
C GLN A 10 1.39 8.60 14.85
N ASP A 11 1.67 9.17 16.02
CA ASP A 11 1.13 8.70 17.29
C ASP A 11 -0.38 8.96 17.36
N ARG A 12 -0.83 10.16 16.94
CA ARG A 12 -2.27 10.46 16.82
C ARG A 12 -2.95 9.59 15.79
N LEU A 13 -2.32 9.34 14.65
CA LEU A 13 -2.87 8.45 13.63
C LEU A 13 -3.01 7.02 14.18
N ALA A 14 -1.98 6.51 14.87
CA ALA A 14 -2.00 5.19 15.50
C ALA A 14 -3.15 5.07 16.51
N ALA A 15 -3.26 6.05 17.42
CA ALA A 15 -4.33 6.11 18.40
C ALA A 15 -5.71 6.18 17.73
N SER A 16 -5.86 7.02 16.69
CA SER A 16 -7.10 7.16 15.93
C SER A 16 -7.51 5.85 15.26
N LEU A 17 -6.58 5.15 14.62
CA LEU A 17 -6.85 3.85 13.98
C LEU A 17 -7.27 2.80 15.00
N ALA A 18 -6.64 2.80 16.18
CA ALA A 18 -6.95 1.87 17.26
C ALA A 18 -8.29 2.17 17.95
N ILE A 19 -8.63 3.44 18.15
CA ILE A 19 -9.91 3.88 18.74
C ILE A 19 -11.08 3.60 17.80
N HIS A 20 -10.92 3.87 16.51
CA HIS A 20 -11.97 3.67 15.51
C HIS A 20 -11.97 2.25 14.90
N TYR A 21 -11.15 1.35 15.43
CA TYR A 21 -11.14 -0.05 15.05
C TYR A 21 -12.47 -0.72 15.44
N ASP A 22 -13.08 -1.35 14.45
CA ASP A 22 -14.32 -2.11 14.57
C ASP A 22 -14.04 -3.56 14.15
N TYR A 23 -14.35 -4.50 15.04
CA TYR A 23 -14.08 -5.93 14.84
C TYR A 23 -14.93 -6.50 13.69
N ASP A 24 -16.14 -5.99 13.48
CA ASP A 24 -17.08 -6.53 12.49
C ASP A 24 -16.75 -6.08 11.07
N ARG A 25 -15.78 -5.19 10.91
CA ARG A 25 -15.22 -4.84 9.61
C ARG A 25 -14.26 -5.93 9.13
N ALA A 26 -14.20 -6.12 7.81
CA ALA A 26 -13.38 -7.12 7.12
C ALA A 26 -11.86 -6.85 7.16
N TYR A 27 -11.30 -6.58 8.34
CA TYR A 27 -9.87 -6.54 8.57
C TYR A 27 -9.27 -7.94 8.46
N VAL A 28 -8.03 -8.01 8.01
CA VAL A 28 -7.29 -9.27 8.01
C VAL A 28 -6.95 -9.69 9.45
N PRO A 29 -6.85 -11.01 9.75
CA PRO A 29 -6.62 -11.49 11.11
C PRO A 29 -5.41 -10.89 11.82
N SER A 30 -4.33 -10.57 11.09
CA SER A 30 -3.15 -9.92 11.66
C SER A 30 -3.45 -8.50 12.14
N MET A 31 -4.31 -7.76 11.44
CA MET A 31 -4.61 -6.36 11.77
C MET A 31 -5.48 -6.23 13.02
N HIS A 32 -6.36 -7.20 13.30
CA HIS A 32 -7.09 -7.26 14.57
C HIS A 32 -6.13 -7.24 15.76
N ARG A 33 -5.05 -8.02 15.70
CA ARG A 33 -4.03 -8.07 16.76
C ARG A 33 -3.22 -6.77 16.87
N VAL A 34 -2.85 -6.17 15.74
CA VAL A 34 -2.09 -4.91 15.72
C VAL A 34 -2.90 -3.79 16.36
N LEU A 35 -4.14 -3.58 15.94
CA LEU A 35 -4.97 -2.48 16.45
C LEU A 35 -5.40 -2.70 17.90
N ALA A 36 -5.62 -3.94 18.33
CA ALA A 36 -5.88 -4.26 19.73
C ALA A 36 -4.70 -3.89 20.65
N ARG A 37 -3.47 -4.30 20.29
CA ARG A 37 -2.26 -3.99 21.08
C ARG A 37 -1.99 -2.49 21.18
N ILE A 38 -2.15 -1.76 20.07
CA ILE A 38 -2.01 -0.28 20.09
C ILE A 38 -3.09 0.33 21.00
N ARG A 39 -4.34 -0.18 20.95
CA ARG A 39 -5.43 0.29 21.81
C ARG A 39 -5.17 0.02 23.30
N GLU A 40 -4.45 -1.06 23.61
CA GLU A 40 -4.01 -1.41 24.97
C GLU A 40 -2.81 -0.58 25.45
N GLY A 41 -2.29 0.32 24.60
CA GLY A 41 -1.23 1.27 24.94
C GLY A 41 0.17 0.81 24.56
N GLU A 42 0.32 -0.29 23.82
CA GLU A 42 1.63 -0.69 23.32
C GLU A 42 2.11 0.30 22.23
N PRO A 43 3.40 0.70 22.22
CA PRO A 43 3.95 1.60 21.21
C PRO A 43 3.79 1.02 19.80
N TRP A 44 3.17 1.78 18.89
CA TRP A 44 2.84 1.29 17.55
C TRP A 44 4.08 0.87 16.75
N GLN A 45 5.23 1.52 16.97
CA GLN A 45 6.50 1.19 16.35
C GLN A 45 6.91 -0.25 16.67
N VAL A 46 6.75 -0.65 17.94
CA VAL A 46 7.04 -2.00 18.42
C VAL A 46 6.03 -2.99 17.87
N VAL A 47 4.74 -2.66 17.93
CA VAL A 47 3.68 -3.56 17.46
C VAL A 47 3.82 -3.81 15.96
N ALA A 48 3.88 -2.77 15.13
CA ALA A 48 4.00 -2.88 13.68
C ALA A 48 5.29 -3.58 13.26
N GLY A 49 6.43 -3.20 13.88
CA GLY A 49 7.74 -3.81 13.62
C GLY A 49 7.81 -5.28 14.01
N SER A 50 7.09 -5.71 15.06
CA SER A 50 7.08 -7.11 15.51
C SER A 50 6.22 -8.04 14.63
N THR A 51 5.45 -7.51 13.69
CA THR A 51 4.61 -8.34 12.81
C THR A 51 5.46 -9.19 11.86
N PHE A 52 4.97 -10.39 11.54
CA PHE A 52 5.64 -11.33 10.62
C PHE A 52 7.11 -11.60 10.98
N GLU A 53 7.36 -11.98 12.25
CA GLU A 53 8.70 -12.32 12.76
C GLU A 53 9.71 -11.16 12.62
N GLY A 54 9.25 -9.93 12.73
CA GLY A 54 10.10 -8.74 12.61
C GLY A 54 10.23 -8.18 11.19
N GLN A 55 9.64 -8.83 10.19
CA GLN A 55 9.70 -8.37 8.80
C GLN A 55 8.74 -7.22 8.52
N GLY A 56 7.67 -7.09 9.29
CA GLY A 56 6.61 -6.11 9.06
C GLY A 56 5.58 -6.56 8.02
N SER A 57 4.40 -5.94 8.04
CA SER A 57 3.32 -6.20 7.08
C SER A 57 3.54 -5.46 5.76
N TRP A 58 3.57 -6.19 4.64
CA TRP A 58 3.52 -5.64 3.27
C TRP A 58 2.13 -5.74 2.61
N GLY A 59 1.08 -5.96 3.40
CA GLY A 59 -0.30 -5.97 2.88
C GLY A 59 -0.74 -4.63 2.28
N ASN A 60 -1.85 -4.64 1.53
CA ASN A 60 -2.39 -3.43 0.89
C ASN A 60 -3.14 -2.48 1.84
N GLY A 61 -3.20 -2.79 3.14
CA GLY A 61 -4.00 -2.03 4.11
C GLY A 61 -3.51 -0.59 4.32
N ALA A 62 -2.22 -0.33 4.09
CA ALA A 62 -1.69 1.03 4.02
C ALA A 62 -2.15 1.75 2.73
N ALA A 63 -2.03 1.07 1.58
CA ALA A 63 -2.39 1.62 0.28
C ALA A 63 -3.88 2.00 0.17
N MET A 64 -4.79 1.18 0.70
CA MET A 64 -6.23 1.40 0.59
C MET A 64 -6.74 2.71 1.23
N ARG A 65 -5.94 3.32 2.12
CA ARG A 65 -6.28 4.57 2.83
C ARG A 65 -5.40 5.76 2.43
N ALA A 66 -4.51 5.60 1.45
CA ALA A 66 -3.50 6.62 1.13
C ALA A 66 -3.99 7.70 0.15
N ALA A 67 -5.06 7.46 -0.62
CA ALA A 67 -5.55 8.41 -1.63
C ALA A 67 -5.89 9.81 -1.08
N PRO A 68 -6.52 9.97 0.10
CA PRO A 68 -6.80 11.30 0.66
C PRO A 68 -5.54 12.16 0.89
N LEU A 69 -4.40 11.53 1.20
CA LEU A 69 -3.12 12.24 1.36
C LEU A 69 -2.67 12.86 0.05
N GLY A 70 -2.75 12.09 -1.04
CA GLY A 70 -2.40 12.57 -2.36
C GLY A 70 -3.27 13.72 -2.84
N THR A 71 -4.58 13.65 -2.58
CA THR A 71 -5.50 14.74 -2.94
C THR A 71 -5.27 15.98 -2.08
N PHE A 72 -5.00 15.82 -0.78
CA PHE A 72 -4.75 16.94 0.13
C PHE A 72 -3.46 17.69 -0.21
N PHE A 73 -2.39 16.96 -0.55
CA PHE A 73 -1.09 17.50 -0.92
C PHE A 73 -0.89 17.52 -2.45
N ALA A 74 -1.94 17.71 -3.25
CA ALA A 74 -1.84 17.63 -4.72
C ALA A 74 -0.87 18.65 -5.35
N ASP A 75 -0.65 19.78 -4.66
CA ASP A 75 0.27 20.83 -5.06
C ASP A 75 1.72 20.57 -4.60
N ASP A 76 1.95 19.59 -3.71
CA ASP A 76 3.26 19.24 -3.16
C ASP A 76 3.45 17.71 -3.19
N LEU A 77 4.09 17.25 -4.26
CA LEU A 77 4.28 15.84 -4.55
C LEU A 77 5.16 15.15 -3.49
N ASP A 78 6.21 15.83 -3.03
CA ASP A 78 7.14 15.28 -2.04
C ASP A 78 6.46 15.15 -0.68
N MET A 79 5.62 16.13 -0.31
CA MET A 79 4.80 16.03 0.89
C MET A 79 3.78 14.90 0.78
N ALA A 80 3.10 14.74 -0.36
CA ALA A 80 2.16 13.65 -0.58
C ALA A 80 2.83 12.28 -0.38
N ALA A 81 4.02 12.08 -0.96
CA ALA A 81 4.79 10.85 -0.81
C ALA A 81 5.26 10.63 0.63
N THR A 82 5.80 11.67 1.27
CA THR A 82 6.31 11.62 2.65
C THR A 82 5.19 11.24 3.62
N GLN A 83 4.03 11.89 3.51
CA GLN A 83 2.90 11.64 4.41
C GLN A 83 2.28 10.25 4.16
N ALA A 84 2.28 9.76 2.91
CA ALA A 84 1.85 8.40 2.61
C ALA A 84 2.77 7.34 3.24
N LEU A 85 4.08 7.57 3.19
CA LEU A 85 5.08 6.71 3.84
C LEU A 85 4.90 6.72 5.37
N LEU A 86 4.84 7.90 5.99
CA LEU A 86 4.64 8.00 7.44
C LEU A 86 3.32 7.35 7.90
N SER A 87 2.25 7.52 7.13
CA SER A 87 0.96 6.88 7.39
C SER A 87 1.01 5.35 7.27
N ALA A 88 1.79 4.82 6.32
CA ALA A 88 1.93 3.38 6.12
C ALA A 88 2.58 2.70 7.32
N GLN A 89 3.70 3.24 7.79
CA GLN A 89 4.55 2.69 8.86
C GLN A 89 3.80 2.42 10.17
N VAL A 90 2.73 3.18 10.46
CA VAL A 90 1.89 3.00 11.66
C VAL A 90 1.32 1.57 11.78
N THR A 91 1.10 0.89 10.66
CA THR A 91 0.54 -0.48 10.63
C THR A 91 1.27 -1.46 9.73
N HIS A 92 2.12 -0.96 8.83
CA HIS A 92 2.80 -1.72 7.78
C HIS A 92 4.27 -1.36 7.77
N ALA A 93 5.05 -1.93 8.70
CA ALA A 93 6.48 -1.66 8.85
C ALA A 93 7.33 -2.45 7.83
N HIS A 94 7.01 -2.35 6.54
CA HIS A 94 7.75 -3.03 5.47
C HIS A 94 7.84 -2.11 4.24
N ALA A 95 9.00 -2.08 3.57
CA ALA A 95 9.27 -1.18 2.43
C ALA A 95 8.26 -1.33 1.28
N GLU A 96 7.83 -2.56 0.95
CA GLU A 96 6.73 -2.78 -0.03
C GLU A 96 5.38 -2.20 0.42
N GLY A 97 5.09 -2.16 1.73
CA GLY A 97 3.91 -1.50 2.28
C GLY A 97 3.97 0.02 2.09
N ASP A 98 5.13 0.60 2.36
CA ASP A 98 5.42 2.02 2.12
C ASP A 98 5.26 2.35 0.63
N ALA A 99 5.90 1.57 -0.25
CA ALA A 99 5.82 1.75 -1.70
C ALA A 99 4.38 1.67 -2.21
N GLY A 100 3.55 0.78 -1.66
CA GLY A 100 2.14 0.66 -2.00
C GLY A 100 1.32 1.89 -1.63
N ALA A 101 1.55 2.43 -0.43
CA ALA A 101 0.90 3.66 0.02
C ALA A 101 1.30 4.87 -0.82
N VAL A 102 2.61 5.03 -1.06
CA VAL A 102 3.16 6.10 -1.90
C VAL A 102 2.59 6.01 -3.32
N ALA A 103 2.53 4.83 -3.92
CA ALA A 103 1.98 4.64 -5.26
C ALA A 103 0.52 5.12 -5.37
N VAL A 104 -0.33 4.78 -4.39
CA VAL A 104 -1.73 5.22 -4.38
C VAL A 104 -1.86 6.72 -4.13
N ALA A 105 -1.05 7.29 -3.22
CA ALA A 105 -1.06 8.73 -2.97
C ALA A 105 -0.61 9.51 -4.22
N LEU A 106 0.47 9.11 -4.89
CA LEU A 106 0.94 9.74 -6.12
C LEU A 106 -0.06 9.60 -7.26
N ALA A 107 -0.72 8.45 -7.38
CA ALA A 107 -1.84 8.30 -8.33
C ALA A 107 -2.97 9.28 -8.03
N ALA A 108 -3.31 9.51 -6.76
CA ALA A 108 -4.31 10.48 -6.35
C ALA A 108 -3.86 11.94 -6.63
N VAL A 109 -2.59 12.29 -6.44
CA VAL A 109 -2.02 13.58 -6.87
C VAL A 109 -2.24 13.79 -8.36
N GLN A 110 -1.84 12.81 -9.18
CA GLN A 110 -1.98 12.89 -10.64
C GLN A 110 -3.44 13.02 -11.07
N ALA A 111 -4.34 12.20 -10.49
CA ALA A 111 -5.77 12.29 -10.75
C ALA A 111 -6.34 13.67 -10.38
N THR A 112 -5.89 14.26 -9.26
CA THR A 112 -6.32 15.58 -8.80
C THR A 112 -5.88 16.68 -9.79
N ARG A 113 -4.65 16.60 -10.31
CA ARG A 113 -4.11 17.54 -11.31
C ARG A 113 -4.79 17.45 -12.67
N LEU A 114 -5.47 16.34 -12.95
CA LEU A 114 -6.26 16.16 -14.17
C LEU A 114 -7.67 16.76 -14.07
N ARG A 115 -8.10 17.19 -12.88
CA ARG A 115 -9.43 17.78 -12.68
C ARG A 115 -9.62 18.99 -13.59
N GLY A 116 -10.70 18.98 -14.38
CA GLY A 116 -11.04 20.08 -15.29
C GLY A 116 -10.26 20.09 -16.62
N ARG A 117 -9.40 19.10 -16.87
CA ARG A 117 -8.80 18.91 -18.20
C ARG A 117 -9.87 18.50 -19.21
N ALA A 118 -9.81 19.06 -20.42
CA ALA A 118 -10.69 18.69 -21.53
C ALA A 118 -10.42 17.28 -22.08
N THR A 119 -9.18 16.79 -21.93
CA THR A 119 -8.75 15.46 -22.38
C THR A 119 -8.00 14.77 -21.25
N LEU A 120 -8.38 13.52 -20.98
CA LEU A 120 -7.74 12.68 -19.98
C LEU A 120 -6.68 11.77 -20.65
N PRO A 121 -5.59 11.44 -19.94
CA PRO A 121 -4.61 10.47 -20.43
C PRO A 121 -5.25 9.08 -20.60
N THR A 122 -4.64 8.25 -21.44
CA THR A 122 -5.00 6.83 -21.48
C THR A 122 -4.64 6.15 -20.15
N PRO A 123 -5.22 4.99 -19.81
CA PRO A 123 -4.80 4.23 -18.63
C PRO A 123 -3.30 3.92 -18.60
N CYS A 124 -2.70 3.63 -19.76
CA CYS A 124 -1.27 3.40 -19.87
C CYS A 124 -0.46 4.66 -19.51
N ASP A 125 -0.81 5.82 -20.08
CA ASP A 125 -0.13 7.08 -19.83
C ASP A 125 -0.30 7.53 -18.37
N PHE A 126 -1.47 7.29 -17.78
CA PHE A 126 -1.72 7.57 -16.37
C PHE A 126 -0.80 6.74 -15.47
N LEU A 127 -0.74 5.42 -15.69
CA LEU A 127 0.13 4.53 -14.92
C LEU A 127 1.61 4.85 -15.15
N GLU A 128 2.00 5.23 -16.37
CA GLU A 128 3.37 5.66 -16.70
C GLU A 128 3.76 6.90 -15.88
N SER A 129 2.84 7.85 -15.75
CA SER A 129 3.08 9.05 -14.95
C SER A 129 3.29 8.76 -13.46
N VAL A 130 2.66 7.72 -12.93
CA VAL A 130 2.87 7.27 -11.54
C VAL A 130 4.19 6.49 -11.43
N LEU A 131 4.47 5.61 -12.40
CA LEU A 131 5.74 4.90 -12.46
C LEU A 131 6.91 5.87 -12.49
N ALA A 132 6.88 6.96 -13.27
CA ALA A 132 7.97 7.92 -13.33
C ALA A 132 8.41 8.48 -11.95
N LEU A 133 7.53 8.42 -10.94
CA LEU A 133 7.74 8.96 -9.60
C LEU A 133 8.13 7.91 -8.55
N LEU A 134 7.99 6.61 -8.86
CA LEU A 134 8.20 5.54 -7.90
C LEU A 134 9.63 4.99 -7.93
N PRO A 135 10.28 4.78 -6.77
CA PRO A 135 11.54 4.06 -6.69
C PRO A 135 11.37 2.59 -7.11
N GLN A 136 12.49 1.92 -7.35
CA GLN A 136 12.50 0.49 -7.65
C GLN A 136 11.92 -0.31 -6.47
N SER A 137 10.91 -1.13 -6.76
CA SER A 137 10.18 -1.95 -5.79
C SER A 137 9.39 -3.06 -6.50
N GLY A 138 8.92 -4.04 -5.72
CA GLY A 138 7.96 -5.04 -6.20
C GLY A 138 6.64 -4.39 -6.61
N VAL A 139 6.18 -3.35 -5.90
CA VAL A 139 5.02 -2.52 -6.28
C VAL A 139 5.20 -1.92 -7.67
N ARG A 140 6.33 -1.24 -7.92
CA ARG A 140 6.64 -0.68 -9.25
C ARG A 140 6.59 -1.75 -10.33
N SER A 141 7.25 -2.88 -10.09
CA SER A 141 7.30 -4.00 -11.04
C SER A 141 5.90 -4.55 -11.36
N ARG A 142 5.01 -4.64 -10.36
CA ARG A 142 3.62 -5.08 -10.55
C ARG A 142 2.78 -4.06 -11.31
N ILE A 143 2.99 -2.76 -11.11
CA ILE A 143 2.31 -1.71 -11.89
C ILE A 143 2.74 -1.76 -13.36
N MET A 144 4.03 -1.97 -13.64
CA MET A 144 4.53 -2.17 -15.02
C MET A 144 3.87 -3.39 -15.68
N ARG A 145 3.77 -4.51 -14.96
CA ARG A 145 3.03 -5.70 -15.45
C ARG A 145 1.55 -5.39 -15.67
N ALA A 146 0.93 -4.58 -14.82
CA ALA A 146 -0.47 -4.21 -14.94
C ALA A 146 -0.77 -3.41 -16.22
N GLN A 147 0.13 -2.54 -16.66
CA GLN A 147 0.01 -1.85 -17.96
C GLN A 147 -0.08 -2.84 -19.15
N ALA A 148 0.55 -4.01 -19.03
CA ALA A 148 0.53 -5.03 -20.08
C ALA A 148 -0.79 -5.83 -20.13
N ILE A 149 -1.62 -5.80 -19.08
CA ILE A 149 -2.85 -6.60 -18.98
C ILE A 149 -3.86 -6.22 -20.06
N GLY A 150 -3.98 -4.92 -20.40
CA GLY A 150 -4.91 -4.49 -21.46
C GLY A 150 -4.60 -5.05 -22.85
N LYS A 151 -3.43 -5.68 -23.02
CA LYS A 151 -2.97 -6.27 -24.29
C LYS A 151 -3.05 -7.80 -24.32
N VAL A 152 -3.49 -8.44 -23.23
CA VAL A 152 -3.51 -9.90 -23.14
C VAL A 152 -4.79 -10.48 -23.75
N ALA A 153 -4.65 -11.57 -24.50
CA ALA A 153 -5.73 -12.16 -25.27
C ALA A 153 -6.77 -12.94 -24.43
N SER A 154 -6.52 -13.19 -23.14
CA SER A 154 -7.46 -13.91 -22.28
C SER A 154 -7.38 -13.51 -20.80
N VAL A 155 -8.52 -13.60 -20.11
CA VAL A 155 -8.64 -13.34 -18.65
C VAL A 155 -7.78 -14.31 -17.84
N GLN A 156 -7.67 -15.58 -18.26
CA GLN A 156 -6.79 -16.55 -17.59
C GLN A 156 -5.32 -16.13 -17.67
N PHE A 157 -4.89 -15.59 -18.80
CA PHE A 157 -3.54 -15.07 -18.98
C PHE A 157 -3.30 -13.81 -18.14
N ALA A 158 -4.28 -12.91 -18.07
CA ALA A 158 -4.25 -11.75 -17.16
C ALA A 158 -4.09 -12.17 -15.70
N VAL A 159 -4.90 -13.15 -15.25
CA VAL A 159 -4.85 -13.67 -13.87
C VAL A 159 -3.49 -14.30 -13.58
N TYR A 160 -2.90 -15.07 -14.51
CA TYR A 160 -1.57 -15.64 -14.34
C TYR A 160 -0.48 -14.57 -14.18
N HIS A 161 -0.51 -13.50 -14.98
CA HIS A 161 0.49 -12.44 -14.94
C HIS A 161 0.41 -11.56 -13.70
N VAL A 162 -0.80 -11.43 -13.11
CA VAL A 162 -1.01 -10.69 -11.86
C VAL A 162 -0.71 -11.53 -10.62
N ARG A 163 -0.95 -12.85 -10.68
CA ARG A 163 -0.86 -13.78 -9.52
C ARG A 163 0.52 -14.37 -9.24
N ASP A 164 1.61 -13.79 -9.76
CA ASP A 164 2.97 -14.32 -9.60
C ASP A 164 3.18 -15.00 -8.23
N ARG A 165 3.29 -16.34 -8.24
CA ARG A 165 3.18 -17.24 -7.07
C ARG A 165 4.32 -17.06 -6.05
N GLY A 166 5.16 -16.05 -6.19
CA GLY A 166 6.31 -15.82 -5.33
C GLY A 166 6.00 -15.13 -4.00
N PHE A 167 4.84 -14.48 -3.81
CA PHE A 167 4.77 -13.45 -2.76
C PHE A 167 3.51 -13.34 -1.89
N LEU A 168 2.46 -14.15 -2.05
CA LEU A 168 1.31 -14.10 -1.12
C LEU A 168 0.73 -15.50 -0.82
N TYR A 169 0.81 -15.87 0.46
CA TYR A 169 0.21 -17.02 1.15
C TYR A 169 0.83 -18.41 0.90
N ARG A 170 1.80 -18.79 1.76
CA ARG A 170 2.14 -20.20 2.03
C ARG A 170 1.07 -20.76 2.96
N ARG A 171 0.28 -21.74 2.53
CA ARG A 171 -0.58 -22.50 3.45
C ARG A 171 0.31 -23.19 4.48
N PRO A 172 -0.08 -23.27 5.77
CA PRO A 172 0.56 -24.21 6.69
C PRO A 172 0.39 -25.62 6.12
N GLY A 173 1.47 -26.24 5.63
CA GLY A 173 1.46 -27.64 5.14
C GLY A 173 2.21 -27.92 3.83
N ASP A 174 2.66 -26.93 3.07
CA ASP A 174 3.41 -27.20 1.83
C ASP A 174 4.90 -27.49 2.15
N SER A 175 5.30 -28.75 2.06
CA SER A 175 6.68 -29.21 2.22
C SER A 175 7.53 -28.90 0.99
N ALA A 176 8.80 -28.55 1.23
CA ALA A 176 9.78 -28.29 0.20
C ALA A 176 10.08 -29.57 -0.59
N GLY A 177 9.51 -29.68 -1.79
CA GLY A 177 9.93 -30.64 -2.80
C GLY A 177 11.23 -30.16 -3.44
N VAL A 178 12.34 -30.74 -3.01
CA VAL A 178 13.58 -30.81 -3.78
C VAL A 178 13.28 -31.58 -5.06
N GLU A 179 13.49 -30.99 -6.24
CA GLU A 179 14.11 -31.74 -7.33
C GLU A 179 14.71 -30.85 -8.43
N THR A 180 15.75 -31.44 -9.00
CA THR A 180 16.89 -30.96 -9.79
C THR A 180 16.57 -30.44 -11.19
N GLN A 181 17.45 -29.55 -11.66
CA GLN A 181 17.70 -29.25 -13.08
C GLN A 181 17.90 -30.54 -13.90
N PRO A 182 17.61 -30.46 -15.20
CA PRO A 182 18.72 -30.40 -16.16
C PRO A 182 18.86 -29.04 -16.86
#